data_AF-Q12Q63-F1
#
_entry.id   AF-Q12Q63-F1
#
_cell.length_a   1.000
_cell.length_b   1.000
_cell.length_c   1.000
_cell.angle_alpha   90.00
_cell.angle_beta   90.00
_cell.angle_gamma   90.00
#
_symmetry.space_group_name_H-M   'P 1'
#
loop_
_entity.id
_entity.type
_entity.pdbx_description
1 polymer ?
#
loop_
_entity_poly.entity_id
_entity_poly.type
_entity_poly.pdbx_seq_one_letter_code
_entity_poly.pdbx_strand_id
1 'polypeptide(L)'
;MNLIKSAVTGFIIFTSLNVYAADYNELNGVRVRAPGQAETYLIDQGQRRWIPNPETFNNLFSGEVTVSIDSINIPRGPDMTNGAILAQCNATVFLIDNNVKRGITSPAVMEKYGFNWGQVQSTHCILLDFIQNGPTITE
;
A
#
# COMPACT_ATOMS: atom_id res chain seq x y z
N MET A 1 -14.58 -8.32 47.58
CA MET A 1 -14.05 -7.01 47.97
C MET A 1 -12.91 -6.68 47.03
N ASN A 2 -13.09 -5.57 46.29
CA ASN A 2 -12.14 -4.80 45.49
C ASN A 2 -11.45 -5.42 44.25
N LEU A 3 -11.97 -4.92 43.11
CA LEU A 3 -11.33 -4.73 41.82
C LEU A 3 -10.09 -3.82 41.95
N ILE A 4 -9.01 -4.14 41.23
CA ILE A 4 -8.07 -3.13 40.72
C ILE A 4 -7.76 -3.48 39.25
N LYS A 5 -8.20 -2.59 38.35
CA LYS A 5 -7.79 -2.51 36.95
C LYS A 5 -6.44 -1.79 36.87
N SER A 6 -5.47 -2.25 36.08
CA SER A 6 -4.64 -1.35 35.26
C SER A 6 -3.72 -2.10 34.27
N ALA A 7 -3.80 -1.65 33.01
CA ALA A 7 -2.90 -1.73 31.86
C ALA A 7 -1.79 -2.81 31.82
N VAL A 8 -1.94 -3.75 30.88
CA VAL A 8 -0.83 -4.58 30.38
C VAL A 8 -0.13 -3.80 29.27
N THR A 9 1.00 -3.16 29.61
CA THR A 9 2.00 -2.73 28.64
C THR A 9 2.78 -3.98 28.24
N GLY A 10 2.48 -4.52 27.06
CA GLY A 10 3.05 -5.79 26.58
C GLY A 10 4.56 -5.72 26.39
N PHE A 11 5.29 -6.31 27.33
CA PHE A 11 6.67 -6.76 27.17
C PHE A 11 6.61 -8.22 26.75
N ILE A 12 6.94 -8.54 25.50
CA ILE A 12 6.96 -9.94 25.02
C ILE A 12 8.37 -10.50 25.17
N ILE A 13 8.46 -11.52 26.02
CA ILE A 13 9.64 -12.34 26.33
C ILE A 13 9.70 -13.50 25.32
N PHE A 14 10.83 -13.68 24.63
CA PHE A 14 11.03 -14.78 23.68
C PHE A 14 11.59 -16.02 24.37
N THR A 15 10.82 -17.11 24.36
CA THR A 15 11.33 -18.48 24.54
C THR A 15 10.65 -19.42 23.55
N SER A 16 11.48 -20.12 22.78
CA SER A 16 11.19 -21.18 21.79
C SER A 16 10.85 -20.79 20.34
N LEU A 17 11.49 -21.55 19.45
CA LEU A 17 11.72 -21.42 18.02
C LEU A 17 10.42 -21.59 17.20
N ASN A 18 9.83 -20.48 16.78
CA ASN A 18 9.08 -20.33 15.54
C ASN A 18 9.33 -18.90 15.08
N VAL A 19 10.21 -18.73 14.09
CA VAL A 19 10.33 -17.45 13.38
C VAL A 19 9.01 -17.32 12.62
N TYR A 20 7.98 -16.75 13.26
CA TYR A 20 6.80 -16.30 12.55
C TYR A 20 7.32 -15.35 11.48
N ALA A 21 7.28 -15.78 10.21
CA ALA A 21 7.44 -14.86 9.11
C ALA A 21 6.41 -13.75 9.35
N ALA A 22 6.87 -12.51 9.51
CA ALA A 22 5.97 -11.40 9.68
C ALA A 22 4.97 -11.43 8.52
N ASP A 23 3.66 -11.41 8.81
CA ASP A 23 2.67 -11.30 7.77
C ASP A 23 2.69 -9.86 7.23
N TYR A 24 3.55 -9.64 6.24
CA TYR A 24 3.72 -8.33 5.65
C TYR A 24 2.45 -7.81 4.97
N ASN A 25 1.41 -8.65 4.77
CA ASN A 25 0.11 -8.18 4.30
C ASN A 25 -0.58 -7.23 5.29
N GLU A 26 -0.27 -7.33 6.58
CA GLU A 26 -0.76 -6.37 7.58
C GLU A 26 -0.26 -4.93 7.31
N LEU A 27 0.88 -4.81 6.61
CA LEU A 27 1.48 -3.54 6.22
C LEU A 27 0.99 -3.02 4.86
N ASN A 28 0.09 -3.72 4.17
CA ASN A 28 -0.44 -3.29 2.88
C ASN A 28 -1.03 -1.86 2.98
N GLY A 29 -0.66 -1.01 2.02
CA GLY A 29 -1.06 0.40 1.95
C GLY A 29 -0.08 1.38 2.60
N VAL A 30 0.87 0.89 3.40
CA VAL A 30 1.88 1.75 4.02
C VAL A 30 2.90 2.19 2.96
N ARG A 31 3.24 3.48 2.94
CA ARG A 31 4.39 4.00 2.20
C ARG A 31 5.59 4.08 3.14
N VAL A 32 6.68 3.41 2.81
CA VAL A 32 7.87 3.32 3.66
C VAL A 32 9.12 3.85 2.97
N ARG A 33 10.05 4.39 3.76
CA ARG A 33 11.44 4.62 3.36
C ARG A 33 12.39 4.18 4.46
N ALA A 34 13.57 3.70 4.10
CA ALA A 34 14.63 3.41 5.07
C ALA A 34 15.28 4.73 5.57
N PRO A 35 15.79 4.77 6.80
CA PRO A 35 16.47 5.95 7.33
C PRO A 35 17.62 6.41 6.42
N GLY A 36 17.64 7.70 6.06
CA GLY A 36 18.66 8.29 5.19
C GLY A 36 18.59 7.88 3.72
N GLN A 37 17.58 7.11 3.31
CA GLN A 37 17.35 6.73 1.91
C GLN A 37 16.27 7.61 1.26
N ALA A 38 16.40 7.85 -0.04
CA ALA A 38 15.45 8.66 -0.80
C ALA A 38 14.29 7.81 -1.34
N GLU A 39 14.52 6.51 -1.54
CA GLU A 39 13.60 5.58 -2.14
C GLU A 39 12.39 5.35 -1.23
N THR A 40 11.22 5.69 -1.76
CA THR A 40 9.94 5.42 -1.13
C THR A 40 9.31 4.19 -1.79
N TYR A 41 8.76 3.30 -0.98
CA TYR A 41 8.10 2.09 -1.43
C TYR A 41 6.66 2.07 -0.95
N LEU A 42 5.74 1.61 -1.78
CA LEU A 42 4.41 1.16 -1.33
C LEU A 42 4.53 -0.30 -0.89
N ILE A 43 3.94 -0.65 0.25
CA ILE A 43 3.73 -2.06 0.61
C ILE A 43 2.39 -2.52 0.03
N ASP A 44 2.43 -3.58 -0.75
CA ASP A 44 1.28 -4.11 -1.49
C ASP A 44 1.51 -5.61 -1.74
N GLN A 45 0.49 -6.42 -1.43
CA GLN A 45 0.56 -7.89 -1.45
C GLN A 45 1.75 -8.44 -0.64
N GLY A 46 2.04 -7.82 0.52
CA GLY A 46 3.14 -8.20 1.41
C GLY A 46 4.54 -7.93 0.85
N GLN A 47 4.65 -7.13 -0.22
CA GLN A 47 5.90 -6.80 -0.89
C GLN A 47 6.10 -5.29 -0.93
N ARG A 48 7.36 -4.86 -0.84
CA ARG A 48 7.72 -3.45 -1.08
C ARG A 48 7.91 -3.23 -2.58
N ARG A 49 7.17 -2.27 -3.13
CA ARG A 49 7.18 -1.88 -4.53
C ARG A 49 7.71 -0.46 -4.65
N TRP A 50 8.84 -0.28 -5.34
CA TRP A 50 9.47 1.03 -5.42
C TRP A 50 8.60 2.01 -6.20
N ILE A 51 8.45 3.23 -5.69
CA ILE A 51 7.83 4.35 -6.39
C ILE A 51 8.97 5.11 -7.10
N PRO A 52 9.05 5.05 -8.44
CA PRO A 52 10.27 5.39 -9.17
C PRO A 52 10.62 6.87 -9.16
N ASN A 53 9.65 7.76 -8.89
CA ASN A 53 9.86 9.20 -8.85
C ASN A 53 8.75 9.95 -8.09
N PRO A 54 8.98 11.23 -7.73
CA PRO A 54 7.99 12.05 -7.03
C PRO A 54 6.70 12.29 -7.83
N GLU A 55 6.77 12.34 -9.16
CA GLU A 55 5.58 12.52 -10.00
C GLU A 55 4.62 11.33 -9.86
N THR A 56 5.14 10.11 -9.92
CA THR A 56 4.37 8.87 -9.70
C THR A 56 3.79 8.83 -8.29
N PHE A 57 4.53 9.31 -7.29
CA PHE A 57 3.99 9.45 -5.93
C PHE A 57 2.80 10.42 -5.89
N ASN A 58 2.96 11.61 -6.49
CA ASN A 58 1.97 12.68 -6.47
C ASN A 58 0.70 12.33 -7.27
N ASN A 59 0.81 11.50 -8.31
CA ASN A 59 -0.34 10.99 -9.06
C ASN A 59 -1.21 10.01 -8.26
N LEU A 60 -0.67 9.45 -7.17
CA LEU A 60 -1.30 8.33 -6.47
C LEU A 60 -1.68 8.68 -5.04
N PHE A 61 -0.82 9.36 -4.29
CA PHE A 61 -0.95 9.43 -2.84
C PHE A 61 -1.21 10.82 -2.31
N SER A 62 -1.92 10.87 -1.20
CA SER A 62 -2.01 12.01 -0.30
C SER A 62 -1.61 11.52 1.08
N GLY A 63 -0.55 12.09 1.65
CA GLY A 63 -0.17 11.83 3.04
C GLY A 63 1.26 11.37 3.23
N GLU A 64 1.54 10.94 4.45
CA GLU A 64 2.89 10.78 4.99
C GLU A 64 3.60 9.52 4.49
N VAL A 65 4.93 9.57 4.49
CA VAL A 65 5.80 8.41 4.29
C VAL A 65 6.37 8.00 5.64
N THR A 66 6.17 6.74 6.01
CA THR A 66 6.72 6.18 7.25
C THR A 66 8.22 5.91 7.08
N VAL A 67 9.02 6.37 8.03
CA VAL A 67 10.44 6.01 8.10
C VAL A 67 10.59 4.78 8.96
N SER A 68 11.11 3.69 8.40
CA SER A 68 11.30 2.43 9.13
C SER A 68 12.51 1.66 8.61
N ILE A 69 13.37 1.21 9.52
CA ILE A 69 14.51 0.35 9.18
C ILE A 69 14.03 -1.05 8.75
N ASP A 70 12.91 -1.51 9.28
CA ASP A 70 12.37 -2.85 9.01
C ASP A 70 11.86 -2.99 7.56
N SER A 71 11.67 -1.87 6.86
CA SER A 71 11.31 -1.86 5.44
C SER A 71 12.27 -2.65 4.56
N ILE A 72 13.54 -2.81 4.96
CA ILE A 72 14.53 -3.60 4.21
C ILE A 72 14.23 -5.11 4.22
N ASN A 73 13.55 -5.60 5.26
CA ASN A 73 13.24 -7.01 5.47
C ASN A 73 11.97 -7.45 4.73
N ILE A 74 11.17 -6.50 4.24
CA ILE A 74 9.98 -6.78 3.44
C ILE A 74 10.44 -7.26 2.04
N PRO A 75 9.92 -8.40 1.54
CA PRO A 75 10.25 -8.92 0.22
C PRO A 75 10.07 -7.87 -0.86
N ARG A 76 11.01 -7.78 -1.80
CA ARG A 76 10.89 -6.85 -2.93
C ARG A 76 9.93 -7.42 -3.97
N GLY A 77 8.95 -6.60 -4.35
CA GLY A 77 8.04 -6.88 -5.44
C GLY A 77 8.39 -6.12 -6.71
N PRO A 78 7.57 -6.26 -7.75
CA PRO A 78 7.68 -5.45 -8.96
C PRO A 78 7.54 -3.97 -8.61
N ASP A 79 8.47 -3.16 -9.12
CA ASP A 79 8.41 -1.70 -8.97
C ASP A 79 7.13 -1.14 -9.61
N MET A 80 6.72 0.05 -9.19
CA MET A 80 5.61 0.74 -9.84
C MET A 80 6.07 1.31 -11.18
N THR A 81 5.17 1.33 -12.16
CA THR A 81 5.46 1.97 -13.45
C THR A 81 5.57 3.48 -13.27
N ASN A 82 6.55 4.09 -13.95
CA ASN A 82 6.65 5.54 -14.04
C ASN A 82 5.34 6.12 -14.61
N GLY A 83 4.74 7.08 -13.90
CA GLY A 83 3.49 7.71 -14.33
C GLY A 83 2.26 6.85 -14.05
N ALA A 84 2.33 5.89 -13.13
CA ALA A 84 1.13 5.20 -12.64
C ALA A 84 0.06 6.20 -12.16
N ILE A 85 -1.21 5.85 -12.39
CA ILE A 85 -2.36 6.74 -12.14
C ILE A 85 -3.50 6.03 -11.43
N LEU A 86 -4.40 6.82 -10.86
CA LEU A 86 -5.74 6.41 -10.45
C LEU A 86 -6.74 6.81 -11.52
N ALA A 87 -7.53 5.86 -12.01
CA ALA A 87 -8.60 6.12 -12.97
C ALA A 87 -9.93 5.56 -12.48
N GLN A 88 -11.03 6.20 -12.84
CA GLN A 88 -12.37 5.77 -12.46
C GLN A 88 -13.26 5.62 -13.71
N CYS A 89 -14.00 4.53 -13.76
CA CYS A 89 -15.20 4.45 -14.58
C CYS A 89 -16.37 3.97 -13.72
N ASN A 90 -17.55 4.54 -13.97
CA ASN A 90 -18.76 4.33 -13.17
C ASN A 90 -18.45 4.65 -11.69
N ALA A 91 -18.49 3.63 -10.82
CA ALA A 91 -18.20 3.76 -9.40
C ALA A 91 -16.86 3.15 -8.98
N THR A 92 -16.15 2.43 -9.87
CA THR A 92 -14.94 1.69 -9.51
C THR A 92 -13.69 2.53 -9.81
N VAL A 93 -12.84 2.71 -8.80
CA VAL A 93 -11.50 3.29 -8.95
C VAL A 93 -10.51 2.16 -9.20
N PHE A 94 -9.57 2.39 -10.11
CA PHE A 94 -8.52 1.48 -10.48
C PHE A 94 -7.16 2.13 -10.27
N LEU A 95 -6.21 1.36 -9.73
CA LEU A 95 -4.79 1.64 -9.92
C LEU A 95 -4.39 1.10 -11.30
N ILE A 96 -3.77 1.95 -12.11
CA ILE A 96 -3.18 1.54 -13.39
C ILE A 96 -1.67 1.57 -13.23
N ASP A 97 -1.07 0.39 -13.17
CA ASP A 97 0.36 0.16 -13.08
C ASP A 97 0.73 -1.19 -13.71
N ASN A 98 1.99 -1.35 -14.13
CA ASN A 98 2.53 -2.59 -14.69
C ASN A 98 1.66 -3.23 -15.79
N ASN A 99 1.11 -2.37 -16.67
CA ASN A 99 0.23 -2.73 -17.78
C ASN A 99 -1.09 -3.43 -17.38
N VAL A 100 -1.51 -3.30 -16.11
CA VAL A 100 -2.79 -3.83 -15.62
C VAL A 100 -3.63 -2.73 -14.97
N LYS A 101 -4.95 -2.94 -14.93
CA LYS A 101 -5.86 -2.19 -14.07
C LYS A 101 -6.24 -3.06 -12.88
N ARG A 102 -6.10 -2.53 -11.67
CA ARG A 102 -6.42 -3.21 -10.42
C ARG A 102 -7.54 -2.47 -9.72
N GLY A 103 -8.71 -3.11 -9.61
CA GLY A 103 -9.87 -2.51 -8.96
C GLY A 103 -9.65 -2.35 -7.46
N ILE A 104 -9.94 -1.15 -6.95
CA ILE A 104 -9.89 -0.82 -5.52
C ILE A 104 -11.29 -1.06 -4.95
N THR A 105 -11.40 -2.00 -4.01
CA THR A 105 -12.70 -2.60 -3.66
C THR A 105 -13.59 -1.74 -2.78
N SER A 106 -13.04 -0.75 -2.07
CA SER A 106 -13.82 0.14 -1.21
C SER A 106 -13.14 1.49 -0.98
N PRO A 107 -13.90 2.52 -0.54
CA PRO A 107 -13.32 3.76 -0.03
C PRO A 107 -12.37 3.56 1.16
N ALA A 108 -12.63 2.56 2.01
CA ALA A 108 -11.73 2.23 3.12
C ALA A 108 -10.38 1.70 2.62
N VAL A 109 -10.35 0.97 1.50
CA VAL A 109 -9.09 0.59 0.85
C VAL A 109 -8.35 1.81 0.27
N MET A 110 -9.07 2.76 -0.33
CA MET A 110 -8.47 4.03 -0.77
C MET A 110 -7.76 4.74 0.38
N GLU A 111 -8.43 4.84 1.53
CA GLU A 111 -7.88 5.45 2.75
C GLU A 111 -6.70 4.66 3.32
N LYS A 112 -6.83 3.33 3.43
CA LYS A 112 -5.77 2.43 3.92
C LYS A 112 -4.48 2.57 3.11
N TYR A 113 -4.59 2.67 1.79
CA TYR A 113 -3.44 2.85 0.90
C TYR A 113 -2.97 4.31 0.81
N GLY A 114 -3.73 5.25 1.38
CA GLY A 114 -3.47 6.68 1.27
C GLY A 114 -3.59 7.20 -0.16
N PHE A 115 -4.40 6.54 -1.00
CA PHE A 115 -4.68 6.99 -2.35
C PHE A 115 -5.41 8.32 -2.33
N ASN A 116 -5.01 9.24 -3.21
CA ASN A 116 -5.54 10.59 -3.27
C ASN A 116 -6.78 10.63 -4.16
N TRP A 117 -7.95 10.82 -3.55
CA TRP A 117 -9.21 11.04 -4.28
C TRP A 117 -9.13 12.19 -5.30
N GLY A 118 -8.35 13.23 -5.01
CA GLY A 118 -8.16 14.38 -5.91
C GLY A 118 -7.32 14.08 -7.15
N GLN A 119 -6.65 12.91 -7.21
CA GLN A 119 -5.88 12.46 -8.38
C GLN A 119 -6.63 11.42 -9.21
N VAL A 120 -7.86 11.06 -8.83
CA VAL A 120 -8.68 10.10 -9.57
C VAL A 120 -9.17 10.72 -10.87
N GLN A 121 -8.78 10.14 -12.00
CA GLN A 121 -9.17 10.60 -13.33
C GLN A 121 -10.43 9.88 -13.80
N SER A 122 -11.55 10.59 -13.90
CA SER A 122 -12.78 10.04 -14.49
C SER A 122 -12.60 9.80 -15.98
N THR A 123 -12.93 8.61 -16.45
CA THR A 123 -12.79 8.19 -17.84
C THR A 123 -13.94 7.28 -18.27
N HIS A 124 -13.99 6.95 -19.57
CA HIS A 124 -14.98 6.02 -20.11
C HIS A 124 -14.50 4.58 -19.94
N CYS A 125 -15.41 3.67 -19.59
CA CYS A 125 -15.09 2.26 -19.33
C CYS A 125 -14.40 1.61 -20.53
N ILE A 126 -14.82 1.98 -21.74
CA ILE A 126 -14.24 1.47 -22.99
C ILE A 126 -12.73 1.69 -23.06
N LEU A 127 -12.19 2.77 -22.48
CA LEU A 127 -10.74 3.01 -22.47
C LEU A 127 -10.03 2.09 -21.47
N LEU A 128 -10.67 1.80 -20.34
CA LEU A 128 -10.14 0.87 -19.34
C LEU A 128 -10.25 -0.58 -19.79
N ASP A 129 -11.22 -0.94 -20.64
CA ASP A 129 -11.44 -2.31 -21.10
C ASP A 129 -10.32 -2.86 -21.98
N PHE A 130 -9.50 -1.98 -22.57
CA PHE A 130 -8.27 -2.36 -23.28
C PHE A 130 -7.10 -2.73 -22.34
N ILE A 131 -7.20 -2.40 -21.05
CA ILE A 131 -6.16 -2.69 -20.07
C ILE A 131 -6.48 -4.01 -19.37
N GLN A 132 -5.52 -4.92 -19.32
CA GLN A 132 -5.69 -6.22 -18.68
C GLN A 132 -6.04 -6.08 -17.19
N ASN A 133 -6.96 -6.92 -16.70
CA ASN A 133 -7.26 -6.99 -15.27
C ASN A 133 -6.08 -7.56 -14.49
N GLY A 134 -5.66 -6.85 -13.45
CA GLY A 134 -4.75 -7.35 -12.42
C GLY A 134 -5.51 -7.78 -11.15
N PRO A 135 -4.79 -8.29 -10.13
CA PRO A 135 -5.39 -8.60 -8.83
C PRO A 135 -6.02 -7.36 -8.19
N THR A 136 -7.23 -7.49 -7.65
CA THR A 136 -7.91 -6.40 -6.93
C THR A 136 -7.12 -5.98 -5.70
N ILE A 137 -7.22 -4.69 -5.35
CA ILE A 137 -6.68 -4.12 -4.12
C ILE A 137 -7.79 -4.17 -3.08
N THR A 138 -7.57 -4.94 -2.01
CA THR A 138 -8.54 -5.19 -0.93
C THR A 138 -7.92 -4.88 0.43
N GLU A 139 -8.79 -4.82 1.45
CA GLU A 139 -8.40 -4.74 2.87
C GLU A 139 -7.54 -5.93 3.30
#